data_AF-A0A5N6K1U0-F1
#
_entry.id   AF-A0A5N6K1U0-F1
#
_cell.length_a   1.000
_cell.length_b   1.000
_cell.length_c   1.000
_cell.angle_alpha   90.00
_cell.angle_beta   90.00
_cell.angle_gamma   90.00
#
_symmetry.space_group_name_H-M   'P 1'
#
loop_
_entity.id
_entity.type
_entity.pdbx_description
1 polymer ?
#
loop_
_entity_poly.entity_id
_entity_poly.type
_entity_poly.pdbx_seq_one_letter_code
_entity_poly.pdbx_strand_id
1 'polypeptide(L)'
;MHRFRQTQFGSVCLAAAERKVLELREKKIDVERRLLQFYPPRLIRRETADKIPGRADYGSDIYYWQALTMCRQFFQSAVLANRHHRHEDGGVEFYRTVFRCDYIDKAAIDEFHQLFAMSTKGKQCLADAIELIKDDHRVIVADLLDDNLQLRTTTRSKPLRYLTCTRIADTELPWIVEPDIGARARPSRVGNAVVHDGSSSPQRVPGKVTNQGQTLSPDRDLGGEILGGGDAVGGYGEEARENANEENREDLDARAEDDEGELGFNDEESIGGRDGDDYMLDV
;
A
#
# COMPACT_ATOMS: atom_id res chain seq x y z
N MET A 1 26.07 5.15 21.27
CA MET A 1 25.01 6.15 21.58
C MET A 1 25.46 7.31 22.49
N HIS A 2 26.29 7.10 23.53
CA HIS A 2 26.68 8.18 24.46
C HIS A 2 27.30 9.42 23.81
N ARG A 3 28.16 9.27 22.79
CA ARG A 3 28.78 10.42 22.09
C ARG A 3 27.80 11.27 21.28
N PHE A 4 26.74 10.67 20.72
CA PHE A 4 25.74 11.43 19.95
C PHE A 4 24.88 12.29 20.87
N ARG A 5 24.48 11.77 22.04
CA ARG A 5 23.76 12.53 23.08
C ARG A 5 24.49 13.78 23.55
N GLN A 6 25.82 13.78 23.47
CA GLN A 6 26.68 14.91 23.88
C GLN A 6 26.80 15.99 22.81
N THR A 7 26.27 15.76 21.60
CA THR A 7 26.21 16.80 20.57
C THR A 7 25.11 17.82 20.93
N GLN A 8 25.26 19.04 20.42
CA GLN A 8 24.41 20.18 20.72
C GLN A 8 22.90 19.95 20.61
N PHE A 9 22.49 19.10 19.66
CA PHE A 9 21.08 18.74 19.45
C PHE A 9 20.82 17.25 19.65
N GLY A 10 21.80 16.49 20.13
CA GLY A 10 21.77 15.03 20.13
C GLY A 10 20.64 14.43 20.95
N SER A 11 20.36 15.00 22.12
CA SER A 11 19.25 14.56 22.98
C SER A 11 17.88 14.80 22.32
N VAL A 12 17.69 15.98 21.72
CA VAL A 12 16.43 16.36 21.06
C VAL A 12 16.20 15.53 19.80
N CYS A 13 17.24 15.34 18.98
CA CYS A 13 17.16 14.50 17.79
C CYS A 13 16.83 13.03 18.13
N LEU A 14 17.39 12.49 19.23
CA LEU A 14 17.06 11.15 19.68
C LEU A 14 15.61 11.05 20.17
N ALA A 15 15.15 12.02 20.96
CA ALA A 15 13.76 12.04 21.43
C ALA A 15 12.76 12.15 20.26
N ALA A 16 13.08 12.94 19.23
CA ALA A 16 12.30 13.02 18.01
C ALA A 16 12.31 11.68 17.25
N ALA A 17 13.49 11.06 17.10
CA ALA A 17 13.60 9.76 16.43
C ALA A 17 12.81 8.66 17.16
N GLU A 18 12.90 8.58 18.49
CA GLU A 18 12.14 7.63 19.31
C GLU A 18 10.63 7.83 19.13
N ARG A 19 10.15 9.07 19.12
CA ARG A 19 8.75 9.40 18.85
C ARG A 19 8.31 8.94 17.45
N LYS A 20 9.11 9.24 16.42
CA LYS A 20 8.83 8.80 15.05
C LYS A 20 8.82 7.29 14.88
N VAL A 21 9.64 6.57 15.64
CA VAL A 21 9.60 5.10 15.66
C VAL A 21 8.26 4.59 16.20
N LEU A 22 7.72 5.22 17.25
CA LEU A 22 6.40 4.87 17.79
C LEU A 22 5.28 5.20 16.80
N GLU A 23 5.29 6.40 16.22
CA GLU A 23 4.32 6.81 15.19
C GLU A 23 4.32 5.84 14.00
N LEU A 24 5.50 5.46 13.50
CA LEU A 24 5.62 4.52 12.39
C LEU A 24 5.11 3.12 12.79
N ARG A 25 5.37 2.69 14.03
CA ARG A 25 4.86 1.41 14.53
C ARG A 25 3.33 1.40 14.60
N GLU A 26 2.73 2.48 15.10
CA GLU A 26 1.27 2.62 15.15
C GLU A 26 0.67 2.63 13.74
N LYS A 27 1.27 3.38 12.81
CA LYS A 27 0.85 3.42 11.40
C LYS A 27 0.88 2.02 10.75
N LYS A 28 1.94 1.23 11.02
CA LYS A 28 2.04 -0.16 10.54
C LYS A 28 0.92 -1.05 11.08
N ILE A 29 0.66 -0.96 12.38
CA ILE A 29 -0.41 -1.73 13.05
C ILE A 29 -1.78 -1.34 12.48
N ASP A 30 -2.02 -0.05 12.26
CA ASP A 30 -3.27 0.43 11.67
C ASP A 30 -3.46 -0.09 10.24
N VAL A 31 -2.42 -0.03 9.40
CA VAL A 31 -2.46 -0.57 8.04
C VAL A 31 -2.75 -2.08 8.05
N GLU A 32 -2.09 -2.86 8.91
CA GLU A 32 -2.35 -4.29 9.04
C GLU A 32 -3.79 -4.59 9.49
N ARG A 33 -4.31 -3.80 10.44
CA ARG A 33 -5.71 -3.89 10.85
C ARG A 33 -6.65 -3.60 9.68
N ARG A 34 -6.37 -2.54 8.92
CA ARG A 34 -7.17 -2.17 7.75
C ARG A 34 -7.16 -3.26 6.69
N LEU A 35 -6.02 -3.91 6.42
CA LEU A 35 -5.95 -5.05 5.50
C LEU A 35 -6.85 -6.21 5.94
N LEU A 36 -6.86 -6.54 7.23
CA LEU A 36 -7.70 -7.64 7.76
C LEU A 36 -9.19 -7.29 7.79
N GLN A 37 -9.53 -6.02 8.04
CA GLN A 37 -10.90 -5.55 8.22
C GLN A 37 -11.51 -4.95 6.94
N PHE A 38 -10.75 -4.90 5.84
CA PHE A 38 -11.18 -4.26 4.60
C PHE A 38 -12.40 -4.97 4.00
N TYR A 39 -13.42 -4.18 3.66
CA TYR A 39 -14.53 -4.60 2.83
C TYR A 39 -14.57 -3.73 1.57
N PRO A 40 -14.44 -4.32 0.38
CA PRO A 40 -14.59 -3.62 -0.89
C PRO A 40 -15.94 -2.88 -0.95
N PRO A 41 -15.98 -1.60 -1.37
CA PRO A 41 -17.24 -0.86 -1.49
C PRO A 41 -18.27 -1.57 -2.36
N ARG A 42 -17.82 -2.29 -3.39
CA ARG A 42 -18.66 -3.09 -4.31
C ARG A 42 -19.40 -4.25 -3.63
N LEU A 43 -18.91 -4.75 -2.49
CA LEU A 43 -19.55 -5.79 -1.69
C LEU A 43 -20.52 -5.23 -0.63
N ILE A 44 -20.48 -3.92 -0.38
CA ILE A 44 -21.31 -3.29 0.65
C ILE A 44 -22.68 -3.00 0.05
N ARG A 45 -23.65 -3.86 0.36
CA ARG A 45 -25.06 -3.65 0.01
C ARG A 45 -25.74 -2.83 1.11
N ARG A 46 -26.49 -1.80 0.73
CA ARG A 46 -27.27 -0.97 1.66
C ARG A 46 -28.74 -1.07 1.30
N GLU A 47 -29.59 -1.06 2.32
CA GLU A 47 -31.00 -0.85 2.14
C GLU A 47 -31.25 0.56 1.58
N THR A 48 -32.14 0.63 0.61
CA THR A 48 -32.63 1.88 0.01
C THR A 48 -34.14 1.91 0.19
N ALA A 49 -34.74 3.10 0.07
CA ALA A 49 -36.20 3.25 0.21
C ALA A 49 -37.00 2.30 -0.71
N ASP A 50 -36.42 1.93 -1.86
CA ASP A 50 -37.09 1.14 -2.89
C ASP A 50 -36.63 -0.33 -2.94
N LYS A 51 -35.57 -0.70 -2.23
CA LYS A 51 -34.99 -2.05 -2.31
C LYS A 51 -34.21 -2.45 -1.06
N ILE A 52 -34.58 -3.61 -0.53
CA ILE A 52 -33.79 -4.40 0.44
C ILE A 52 -32.99 -5.46 -0.34
N PRO A 53 -31.66 -5.52 -0.22
CA PRO A 53 -30.83 -6.52 -0.91
C PRO A 53 -31.26 -7.96 -0.58
N GLY A 54 -31.53 -8.76 -1.61
CA GLY A 54 -32.02 -10.13 -1.49
C GLY A 54 -30.95 -11.18 -1.80
N ARG A 55 -31.34 -12.46 -1.80
CA ARG A 55 -30.46 -13.61 -2.11
C ARG A 55 -29.71 -13.44 -3.44
N ALA A 56 -30.40 -12.98 -4.49
CA ALA A 56 -29.81 -12.83 -5.81
C ALA A 56 -28.67 -11.79 -5.84
N ASP A 57 -28.81 -10.69 -5.07
CA ASP A 57 -27.77 -9.66 -4.97
C ASP A 57 -26.48 -10.26 -4.38
N TYR A 58 -26.60 -10.98 -3.25
CA TYR A 58 -25.45 -11.62 -2.61
C TYR A 58 -24.92 -12.83 -3.41
N GLY A 59 -25.79 -13.56 -4.11
CA GLY A 59 -25.39 -14.65 -4.99
C GLY A 59 -24.47 -14.17 -6.14
N SER A 60 -24.74 -12.98 -6.67
CA SER A 60 -23.89 -12.37 -7.71
C SER A 60 -22.49 -11.99 -7.22
N ASP A 61 -22.31 -11.84 -5.91
CA ASP A 61 -21.06 -11.43 -5.26
C ASP A 61 -20.20 -12.61 -4.79
N ILE A 62 -20.62 -13.87 -5.03
CA ILE A 62 -20.01 -15.04 -4.39
C ILE A 62 -18.50 -15.15 -4.64
N TYR A 63 -18.04 -14.87 -5.87
CA TYR A 63 -16.62 -14.94 -6.20
C TYR A 63 -15.80 -13.83 -5.53
N TYR A 64 -16.38 -12.65 -5.31
CA TYR A 64 -15.74 -11.59 -4.55
C TYR A 64 -15.60 -11.96 -3.07
N TRP A 65 -16.60 -12.60 -2.48
CA TRP A 65 -16.53 -13.09 -1.09
C TRP A 65 -15.48 -14.20 -0.92
N GLN A 66 -15.39 -15.11 -1.89
CA GLN A 66 -14.34 -16.13 -1.93
C GLN A 66 -12.94 -15.50 -2.06
N ALA A 67 -12.76 -14.59 -3.03
CA ALA A 67 -11.50 -13.86 -3.24
C ALA A 67 -11.06 -13.08 -1.99
N LEU A 68 -11.99 -12.36 -1.34
CA LEU A 68 -11.72 -11.64 -0.11
C LEU A 68 -11.26 -12.59 1.01
N THR A 69 -11.87 -13.76 1.12
CA THR A 69 -11.50 -14.78 2.11
C THR A 69 -10.08 -15.29 1.87
N MET A 70 -9.73 -15.63 0.62
CA MET A 70 -8.38 -16.08 0.25
C MET A 70 -7.33 -15.01 0.57
N CYS A 71 -7.60 -13.75 0.24
CA CYS A 71 -6.69 -12.64 0.57
C CYS A 71 -6.51 -12.48 2.10
N ARG A 72 -7.58 -12.60 2.88
CA ARG A 72 -7.51 -12.53 4.34
C ARG A 72 -6.73 -13.71 4.94
N GLN A 73 -6.87 -14.91 4.39
CA GLN A 73 -6.08 -16.08 4.81
C GLN A 73 -4.58 -15.85 4.61
N PHE A 74 -4.16 -15.21 3.51
CA PHE A 74 -2.77 -14.81 3.33
C PHE A 74 -2.30 -13.88 4.45
N PHE A 75 -3.07 -12.83 4.77
CA PHE A 75 -2.70 -11.90 5.84
C PHE A 75 -2.65 -12.57 7.21
N GLN A 76 -3.62 -13.44 7.52
CA GLN A 76 -3.63 -14.23 8.75
C GLN A 76 -2.39 -15.14 8.84
N SER A 77 -2.03 -15.82 7.75
CA SER A 77 -0.82 -16.64 7.67
C SER A 77 0.45 -15.81 7.88
N ALA A 78 0.53 -14.62 7.27
CA ALA A 78 1.66 -13.70 7.46
C ALA A 78 1.78 -13.20 8.91
N VAL A 79 0.65 -12.93 9.58
CA VAL A 79 0.61 -12.55 11.00
C VAL A 79 1.08 -13.70 11.89
N LEU A 80 0.55 -14.91 11.69
CA LEU A 80 0.94 -16.10 12.46
C LEU A 80 2.42 -16.45 12.28
N ALA A 81 2.97 -16.22 11.09
CA ALA A 81 4.38 -16.44 10.80
C ALA A 81 5.31 -15.28 11.20
N ASN A 82 4.80 -14.24 11.88
CA ASN A 82 5.55 -13.01 12.22
C ASN A 82 6.24 -12.35 11.01
N ARG A 83 5.68 -12.48 9.80
CA ARG A 83 6.23 -11.85 8.57
C ARG A 83 5.75 -10.41 8.36
N HIS A 84 5.08 -9.81 9.35
CA HIS A 84 4.45 -8.48 9.30
C HIS A 84 5.32 -7.44 10.06
N HIS A 85 4.77 -6.38 10.67
CA HIS A 85 5.56 -5.33 11.35
C HIS A 85 6.55 -5.84 12.42
N ARG A 86 6.36 -7.06 12.92
CA ARG A 86 7.22 -7.72 13.91
C ARG A 86 8.42 -8.47 13.31
N HIS A 87 8.48 -8.58 11.98
CA HIS A 87 9.58 -9.23 11.29
C HIS A 87 10.90 -8.44 11.43
N GLU A 88 12.04 -9.06 11.17
CA GLU A 88 13.38 -8.47 11.32
C GLU A 88 13.60 -7.25 10.40
N ASP A 89 12.98 -7.24 9.22
CA ASP A 89 12.98 -6.11 8.30
C ASP A 89 11.90 -5.06 8.64
N GLY A 90 11.17 -5.25 9.75
CA GLY A 90 10.05 -4.41 10.15
C GLY A 90 8.83 -4.53 9.23
N GLY A 91 8.69 -5.62 8.49
CA GLY A 91 7.56 -5.92 7.60
C GLY A 91 7.67 -5.31 6.20
N VAL A 92 8.83 -4.78 5.82
CA VAL A 92 9.05 -4.09 4.53
C VAL A 92 8.72 -4.99 3.35
N GLU A 93 9.23 -6.22 3.32
CA GLU A 93 8.94 -7.15 2.22
C GLU A 93 7.48 -7.58 2.19
N PHE A 94 6.83 -7.69 3.36
CA PHE A 94 5.39 -7.91 3.42
C PHE A 94 4.61 -6.78 2.76
N TYR A 95 4.83 -5.52 3.16
CA TYR A 95 4.10 -4.39 2.56
C TYR A 95 4.40 -4.24 1.07
N ARG A 96 5.63 -4.51 0.63
CA ARG A 96 6.00 -4.52 -0.79
C ARG A 96 5.31 -5.61 -1.58
N THR A 97 5.20 -6.82 -1.02
CA THR A 97 4.48 -7.93 -1.66
C THR A 97 3.01 -7.60 -1.82
N VAL A 98 2.39 -6.98 -0.81
CA VAL A 98 1.00 -6.48 -0.91
C VAL A 98 0.88 -5.41 -1.98
N PHE A 99 1.78 -4.43 -2.01
CA PHE A 99 1.74 -3.36 -3.00
C PHE A 99 1.95 -3.84 -4.44
N ARG A 100 2.79 -4.86 -4.66
CA ARG A 100 2.96 -5.50 -5.97
C ARG A 100 1.84 -6.44 -6.35
N CYS A 101 0.95 -6.80 -5.41
CA CYS A 101 -0.14 -7.75 -5.61
C CYS A 101 0.33 -9.21 -5.81
N ASP A 102 1.52 -9.54 -5.29
CA ASP A 102 2.22 -10.82 -5.53
C ASP A 102 1.96 -11.90 -4.47
N TYR A 103 0.93 -11.76 -3.62
CA TYR A 103 0.77 -12.61 -2.43
C TYR A 103 -0.16 -13.83 -2.61
N ILE A 104 -0.87 -13.91 -3.73
CA ILE A 104 -1.60 -15.10 -4.18
C ILE A 104 -1.19 -15.30 -5.63
N ASP A 105 -0.48 -16.37 -5.91
CA ASP A 105 -0.07 -16.71 -7.26
C ASP A 105 -1.06 -17.68 -7.91
N LYS A 106 -0.84 -17.94 -9.20
CA LYS A 106 -1.66 -18.87 -9.97
C LYS A 106 -1.63 -20.28 -9.37
N ALA A 107 -0.47 -20.70 -8.83
CA ALA A 107 -0.32 -22.02 -8.21
C ALA A 107 -1.24 -22.19 -6.99
N ALA A 108 -1.30 -21.20 -6.10
CA ALA A 108 -2.21 -21.22 -4.95
C ALA A 108 -3.70 -21.25 -5.37
N ILE A 109 -4.05 -20.58 -6.48
CA ILE A 109 -5.41 -20.63 -7.05
C ILE A 109 -5.71 -22.02 -7.63
N ASP A 110 -4.74 -22.62 -8.33
CA ASP A 110 -4.88 -23.95 -8.91
C ASP A 110 -5.02 -25.02 -7.80
N GLU A 111 -4.26 -24.92 -6.71
CA GLU A 111 -4.41 -25.78 -5.52
C GLU A 111 -5.80 -25.63 -4.89
N PHE A 112 -6.32 -24.40 -4.78
CA PHE A 112 -7.69 -24.16 -4.32
C PHE A 112 -8.71 -24.89 -5.22
N HIS A 113 -8.53 -24.83 -6.55
CA HIS A 113 -9.43 -25.50 -7.49
C HIS A 113 -9.36 -27.03 -7.48
N GLN A 114 -8.30 -27.62 -6.93
CA GLN A 114 -8.24 -29.08 -6.70
C GLN A 114 -9.17 -29.51 -5.56
N LEU A 115 -9.36 -28.64 -4.56
CA LEU A 115 -10.25 -28.88 -3.42
C LEU A 115 -11.70 -28.44 -3.72
N PHE A 116 -11.84 -27.37 -4.48
CA PHE A 116 -13.14 -26.76 -4.81
C PHE A 116 -13.31 -26.74 -6.33
N ALA A 117 -13.98 -27.77 -6.84
CA ALA A 117 -14.27 -27.89 -8.26
C ALA A 117 -15.16 -26.72 -8.73
N MET A 118 -14.79 -26.15 -9.88
CA MET A 118 -15.47 -25.01 -10.49
C MET A 118 -15.46 -25.15 -12.00
N SER A 119 -16.50 -24.62 -12.66
CA SER A 119 -16.50 -24.46 -14.12
C SER A 119 -15.37 -23.51 -14.56
N THR A 120 -14.93 -23.63 -15.82
CA THR A 120 -13.89 -22.76 -16.40
C THR A 120 -14.23 -21.27 -16.24
N LYS A 121 -15.51 -20.91 -16.46
CA LYS A 121 -15.99 -19.55 -16.26
C LYS A 121 -15.89 -19.13 -14.79
N GLY A 122 -16.26 -19.98 -13.85
CA GLY A 122 -16.16 -19.70 -12.42
C GLY A 122 -14.71 -19.50 -11.96
N LYS A 123 -13.77 -20.29 -12.47
CA LYS A 123 -12.33 -20.11 -12.19
C LYS A 123 -11.84 -18.73 -12.66
N GLN A 124 -12.23 -18.32 -13.87
CA GLN A 124 -11.88 -17.00 -14.39
C GLN A 124 -12.50 -15.87 -13.55
N CYS A 125 -13.79 -15.95 -13.22
CA CYS A 125 -14.44 -14.94 -12.38
C CYS A 125 -13.78 -14.81 -10.99
N LEU A 126 -13.34 -15.92 -10.39
CA LEU A 126 -12.62 -15.89 -9.12
C LEU A 126 -11.24 -15.24 -9.27
N ALA A 127 -10.48 -15.59 -10.32
CA ALA A 127 -9.18 -15.00 -10.58
C ALA A 127 -9.27 -13.48 -10.78
N ASP A 128 -10.24 -13.02 -11.59
CA ASP A 128 -10.48 -11.59 -11.81
C ASP A 128 -10.87 -10.87 -10.51
N ALA A 129 -11.72 -11.50 -9.68
CA ALA A 129 -12.09 -10.97 -8.38
C ALA A 129 -10.88 -10.85 -7.43
N ILE A 130 -9.97 -11.82 -7.42
CA ILE A 130 -8.73 -11.78 -6.62
C ILE A 130 -7.87 -10.57 -7.02
N GLU A 131 -7.66 -10.34 -8.31
CA GLU A 131 -6.87 -9.19 -8.78
C GLU A 131 -7.50 -7.85 -8.38
N LEU A 132 -8.82 -7.72 -8.48
CA LEU A 132 -9.52 -6.51 -8.02
C LEU A 132 -9.34 -6.26 -6.51
N ILE A 133 -9.42 -7.31 -5.69
CA ILE A 133 -9.20 -7.21 -4.25
C ILE A 133 -7.74 -6.84 -3.93
N LYS A 134 -6.78 -7.41 -4.68
CA LYS A 134 -5.36 -7.08 -4.55
C LYS A 134 -5.09 -5.60 -4.87
N ASP A 135 -5.70 -5.07 -5.92
CA ASP A 135 -5.60 -3.65 -6.27
C ASP A 135 -6.18 -2.76 -5.18
N ASP A 136 -7.32 -3.13 -4.59
CA ASP A 136 -7.90 -2.40 -3.46
C ASP A 136 -6.95 -2.41 -2.24
N HIS A 137 -6.27 -3.53 -1.94
CA HIS A 137 -5.28 -3.60 -0.86
C HIS A 137 -4.00 -2.80 -1.14
N ARG A 138 -3.57 -2.67 -2.41
CA ARG A 138 -2.41 -1.85 -2.80
C ARG A 138 -2.58 -0.41 -2.28
N VAL A 139 -3.78 0.15 -2.41
CA VAL A 139 -4.09 1.51 -1.96
C VAL A 139 -3.92 1.66 -0.45
N ILE A 140 -4.27 0.62 0.33
CA ILE A 140 -4.17 0.65 1.79
C ILE A 140 -2.71 0.73 2.26
N VAL A 141 -1.79 0.07 1.57
CA VAL A 141 -0.36 0.03 1.95
C VAL A 141 0.48 1.13 1.30
N ALA A 142 -0.04 1.83 0.30
CA ALA A 142 0.70 2.83 -0.48
C ALA A 142 1.37 3.89 0.41
N ASP A 143 0.66 4.38 1.43
CA ASP A 143 1.16 5.41 2.35
C ASP A 143 2.37 4.96 3.18
N LEU A 144 2.60 3.65 3.37
CA LEU A 144 3.79 3.15 4.04
C LEU A 144 5.02 3.12 3.13
N LEU A 145 4.80 3.04 1.82
CA LEU A 145 5.85 2.92 0.81
C LEU A 145 6.19 4.25 0.14
N ASP A 146 5.54 5.35 0.55
CA ASP A 146 5.91 6.70 0.15
C ASP A 146 7.36 7.02 0.57
N ASP A 147 8.14 7.56 -0.36
CA ASP A 147 9.55 7.81 -0.14
C ASP A 147 9.80 9.29 0.17
N ASN A 148 9.98 9.61 1.46
CA ASN A 148 10.22 10.96 1.92
C ASN A 148 11.72 11.25 2.15
N LEU A 149 12.63 10.50 1.51
CA LEU A 149 14.06 10.74 1.64
C LEU A 149 14.49 12.03 0.92
N GLN A 150 14.89 13.05 1.69
CA GLN A 150 15.33 14.34 1.14
C GLN A 150 16.68 14.28 0.38
N LEU A 151 17.53 13.29 0.69
CA LEU A 151 18.89 13.17 0.15
C LEU A 151 19.03 12.04 -0.89
N ARG A 152 18.07 11.89 -1.82
CA ARG A 152 18.25 11.00 -2.97
C ARG A 152 19.24 11.61 -3.95
N THR A 153 20.51 11.23 -3.83
CA THR A 153 21.59 11.70 -4.70
C THR A 153 21.65 10.99 -6.06
N THR A 154 20.90 9.90 -6.27
CA THR A 154 20.84 9.21 -7.58
C THR A 154 19.46 8.62 -7.87
N THR A 155 19.05 8.66 -9.14
CA THR A 155 17.79 8.10 -9.68
C THR A 155 17.73 6.57 -9.65
N ARG A 156 18.83 5.90 -9.32
CA ARG A 156 19.02 4.44 -9.44
C ARG A 156 19.54 3.78 -8.16
N SER A 157 19.23 4.32 -6.99
CA SER A 157 19.57 3.65 -5.73
C SER A 157 18.71 2.39 -5.54
N LYS A 158 19.35 1.30 -5.09
CA LYS A 158 18.67 0.05 -4.72
C LYS A 158 17.55 0.35 -3.71
N PRO A 159 16.43 -0.39 -3.74
CA PRO A 159 15.37 -0.24 -2.76
C PRO A 159 15.94 -0.43 -1.35
N LEU A 160 15.63 0.52 -0.45
CA LEU A 160 16.12 0.50 0.92
C LEU A 160 15.52 -0.70 1.68
N ARG A 161 16.23 -1.20 2.70
CA ARG A 161 15.75 -2.31 3.54
C ARG A 161 14.80 -1.87 4.66
N TYR A 162 14.37 -0.61 4.64
CA TYR A 162 13.53 0.01 5.65
C TYR A 162 12.55 0.97 4.98
N LEU A 163 11.47 1.33 5.69
CA LEU A 163 10.49 2.31 5.22
C LEU A 163 11.02 3.73 5.37
N THR A 164 10.67 4.59 4.40
CA THR A 164 11.03 6.03 4.38
C THR A 164 9.80 6.95 4.38
N CYS A 165 8.64 6.44 4.79
CA CYS A 165 7.39 7.19 4.81
C CYS A 165 7.24 8.17 5.98
N THR A 166 8.19 8.16 6.93
CA THR A 166 8.18 9.08 8.06
C THR A 166 8.48 10.50 7.60
N ARG A 167 7.58 11.44 7.91
CA ARG A 167 7.79 12.86 7.69
C ARG A 167 8.21 13.53 9.00
N ILE A 168 9.27 14.32 8.93
CA ILE A 168 9.73 15.18 10.03
C ILE A 168 9.35 16.61 9.64
N ALA A 169 8.50 17.24 10.43
CA ALA A 169 8.09 18.62 10.20
C ALA A 169 9.18 19.59 10.68
N ASP A 170 9.21 20.79 10.11
CA ASP A 170 10.17 21.84 10.51
C ASP A 170 10.04 22.21 12.00
N THR A 171 8.82 22.13 12.54
CA THR A 171 8.52 22.34 13.97
C THR A 171 9.10 21.24 14.88
N GLU A 172 9.60 20.16 14.31
CA GLU A 172 10.27 19.07 15.05
C GLU A 172 11.79 19.16 14.94
N LEU A 173 12.32 20.08 14.12
CA LEU A 173 13.74 20.27 13.91
C LEU A 173 14.32 21.29 14.90
N PRO A 174 15.21 20.88 15.82
CA PRO A 174 15.63 21.74 16.93
C PRO A 174 16.39 23.00 16.50
N TRP A 175 17.09 22.96 15.36
CA TRP A 175 17.78 24.13 14.81
C TRP A 175 16.85 25.14 14.13
N ILE A 176 15.60 24.76 13.84
CA ILE A 176 14.57 25.67 13.31
C ILE A 176 13.77 26.28 14.47
N VAL A 177 13.36 25.44 15.43
CA VAL A 177 12.53 25.86 16.57
C VAL A 177 13.32 26.73 17.55
N GLU A 178 14.56 26.35 17.85
CA GLU A 178 15.42 27.07 18.79
C GLU A 178 16.84 27.22 18.22
N PRO A 179 17.05 28.16 17.27
CA PRO A 179 18.36 28.38 16.65
C PRO A 179 19.45 28.73 17.69
N ASP A 180 19.06 29.29 18.84
CA ASP A 180 19.96 29.76 19.89
C ASP A 180 20.46 28.67 20.86
N ILE A 181 19.84 27.47 20.88
CA ILE A 181 20.44 26.28 21.53
C ILE A 181 21.83 26.03 20.89
N GLY A 182 21.94 26.33 19.59
CA GLY A 182 23.14 26.43 18.75
C GLY A 182 24.25 27.37 19.28
N ALA A 183 23.86 28.47 19.90
CA ALA A 183 24.77 29.54 20.26
C ALA A 183 25.29 29.45 21.70
N ARG A 184 24.51 28.85 22.62
CA ARG A 184 24.84 28.79 24.06
C ARG A 184 25.88 27.73 24.45
N ALA A 185 26.25 26.83 23.54
CA ALA A 185 27.27 25.79 23.78
C ALA A 185 28.70 26.22 23.41
N ARG A 186 28.97 27.51 23.19
CA ARG A 186 30.35 28.00 23.21
C ARG A 186 30.74 28.26 24.67
N PRO A 187 31.68 27.50 25.27
CA PRO A 187 32.22 27.89 26.55
C PRO A 187 32.84 29.26 26.37
N SER A 188 32.35 30.24 27.13
CA SER A 188 32.93 31.57 27.23
C SER A 188 34.41 31.42 27.49
N ARG A 189 35.24 31.67 26.48
CA ARG A 189 36.67 31.78 26.63
C ARG A 189 36.87 32.97 27.55
N VAL A 190 37.20 32.72 28.81
CA VAL A 190 37.65 33.72 29.78
C VAL A 190 38.88 34.38 29.16
N GLY A 191 38.66 35.50 28.48
CA GLY A 191 39.67 36.33 27.86
C GLY A 191 39.81 37.58 28.71
N ASN A 192 40.89 37.62 29.48
CA ASN A 192 41.32 38.76 30.28
C ASN A 192 41.19 40.08 29.52
N ALA A 193 40.69 41.09 30.23
CA ALA A 193 40.77 42.48 29.83
C ALA A 193 42.24 42.86 29.56
N VAL A 194 42.53 43.25 28.32
CA VAL A 194 43.66 44.11 28.01
C VAL A 194 43.07 45.34 27.34
N VAL A 195 43.04 46.41 28.14
CA VAL A 195 42.78 47.77 27.71
C VAL A 195 43.93 48.16 26.78
N HIS A 196 43.62 48.53 25.54
CA HIS A 196 44.50 49.43 24.80
C HIS A 196 43.67 50.42 23.97
N ASP A 197 43.98 51.67 24.25
CA ASP A 197 43.47 52.92 23.73
C ASP A 197 43.85 53.16 22.26
N GLY A 198 43.04 53.95 21.55
CA GLY A 198 43.51 54.79 20.46
C GLY A 198 43.13 54.40 19.02
N SER A 199 42.24 55.22 18.46
CA SER A 199 42.42 55.91 17.16
C SER A 199 41.64 55.42 15.92
N SER A 200 40.68 56.28 15.55
CA SER A 200 40.39 56.81 14.20
C SER A 200 39.66 55.96 13.15
N SER A 201 38.48 56.48 12.78
CA SER A 201 37.72 56.18 11.56
C SER A 201 38.46 56.64 10.28
N PRO A 202 38.01 56.23 9.06
CA PRO A 202 36.91 56.95 8.41
C PRO A 202 35.91 56.08 7.60
N GLN A 203 34.63 56.41 7.80
CA GLN A 203 33.58 56.68 6.79
C GLN A 203 33.64 56.00 5.40
N ARG A 204 32.63 55.17 5.08
CA ARG A 204 32.13 54.97 3.71
C ARG A 204 30.61 54.87 3.68
N VAL A 205 30.07 55.45 2.62
CA VAL A 205 28.71 55.96 2.38
C VAL A 205 27.70 54.85 2.01
N PRO A 206 26.39 54.97 2.32
CA PRO A 206 25.39 53.98 1.94
C PRO A 206 24.87 54.20 0.50
N GLY A 207 25.05 53.19 -0.36
CA GLY A 207 24.47 53.14 -1.69
C GLY A 207 23.05 52.58 -1.67
N LYS A 208 22.08 53.47 -1.86
CA LYS A 208 20.66 53.22 -2.12
C LYS A 208 20.49 52.87 -3.61
N VAL A 209 19.89 51.73 -3.93
CA VAL A 209 19.30 51.49 -5.27
C VAL A 209 17.87 51.01 -5.07
N THR A 210 16.94 51.72 -5.70
CA THR A 210 15.49 51.57 -5.62
C THR A 210 14.99 51.25 -7.02
N ASN A 211 13.89 50.48 -7.09
CA ASN A 211 12.91 50.39 -8.18
C ASN A 211 13.35 49.72 -9.49
N GLN A 212 12.49 49.01 -10.25
CA GLN A 212 11.03 49.05 -10.36
C GLN A 212 10.54 47.75 -11.03
N GLY A 213 9.28 47.37 -10.79
CA GLY A 213 8.63 46.22 -11.43
C GLY A 213 7.84 46.56 -12.70
N GLN A 214 6.97 45.62 -13.08
CA GLN A 214 5.95 45.62 -14.14
C GLN A 214 6.43 45.28 -15.57
N THR A 215 5.73 44.54 -16.45
CA THR A 215 4.71 43.47 -16.48
C THR A 215 4.47 43.18 -17.99
N LEU A 216 3.77 42.08 -18.31
CA LEU A 216 3.02 41.79 -19.57
C LEU A 216 3.71 40.99 -20.70
N SER A 217 3.25 39.74 -20.82
CA SER A 217 3.02 38.91 -22.03
C SER A 217 2.14 39.66 -23.09
N PRO A 218 1.93 39.22 -24.37
CA PRO A 218 1.68 37.84 -24.80
C PRO A 218 2.07 37.42 -26.25
N ASP A 219 1.66 36.18 -26.58
CA ASP A 219 1.37 35.57 -27.89
C ASP A 219 2.49 35.24 -28.88
N ARG A 220 2.70 33.91 -29.07
CA ARG A 220 2.96 33.30 -30.39
C ARG A 220 2.29 31.93 -30.49
N ASP A 221 1.15 31.93 -31.17
CA ASP A 221 0.62 30.81 -31.98
C ASP A 221 1.55 30.54 -33.17
N LEU A 222 1.88 29.26 -33.41
CA LEU A 222 2.14 28.58 -34.69
C LEU A 222 2.13 27.07 -34.34
N GLY A 223 1.21 26.20 -34.77
CA GLY A 223 0.66 26.05 -36.12
C GLY A 223 1.59 25.14 -36.93
N GLY A 224 1.35 23.83 -36.93
CA GLY A 224 2.17 22.86 -37.66
C GLY A 224 1.61 21.44 -37.64
N GLU A 225 0.50 21.23 -38.35
CA GLU A 225 0.05 19.91 -38.82
C GLU A 225 1.08 19.34 -39.82
N ILE A 226 1.45 18.06 -39.67
CA ILE A 226 1.93 17.24 -40.80
C ILE A 226 1.21 15.89 -40.75
N LEU A 227 0.35 15.71 -41.74
CA LEU A 227 -0.24 14.46 -42.21
C LEU A 227 0.74 13.75 -43.18
N GLY A 228 0.69 12.42 -43.20
CA GLY A 228 1.27 11.53 -44.23
C GLY A 228 2.08 10.40 -43.57
N GLY A 229 1.72 9.12 -43.63
CA GLY A 229 1.05 8.36 -44.70
C GLY A 229 2.11 7.61 -45.51
N GLY A 230 2.15 6.27 -45.42
CA GLY A 230 3.02 5.44 -46.26
C GLY A 230 3.21 4.00 -45.80
N ASP A 231 2.35 3.11 -46.29
CA ASP A 231 2.55 1.66 -46.38
C ASP A 231 3.69 1.29 -47.35
N ALA A 232 4.43 0.21 -47.06
CA ALA A 232 5.00 -0.78 -48.00
C ALA A 232 5.88 -1.76 -47.18
N VAL A 233 5.53 -3.05 -47.02
CA VAL A 233 5.64 -4.17 -47.98
C VAL A 233 7.08 -4.65 -48.22
N GLY A 234 7.30 -5.95 -47.92
CA GLY A 234 8.41 -6.81 -48.38
C GLY A 234 9.29 -7.31 -47.22
N GLY A 235 9.48 -8.60 -46.94
CA GLY A 235 9.21 -9.83 -47.66
C GLY A 235 10.45 -10.75 -47.63
N TYR A 236 10.23 -12.02 -47.29
CA TYR A 236 10.97 -13.24 -47.69
C TYR A 236 12.13 -13.82 -46.85
N GLY A 237 12.02 -15.15 -46.65
CA GLY A 237 13.04 -16.13 -46.24
C GLY A 237 12.73 -16.80 -44.90
N GLU A 238 11.86 -17.82 -44.76
CA GLU A 238 11.84 -19.18 -45.34
C GLU A 238 13.08 -20.05 -45.05
N GLU A 239 12.91 -21.05 -44.17
CA GLU A 239 13.43 -22.44 -44.19
C GLU A 239 12.94 -23.14 -42.90
N ALA A 240 11.83 -23.89 -42.90
CA ALA A 240 11.64 -25.27 -43.37
C ALA A 240 12.32 -26.35 -42.51
N ARG A 241 11.52 -27.07 -41.71
CA ARG A 241 11.47 -28.55 -41.50
C ARG A 241 10.53 -28.87 -40.33
N GLU A 242 9.31 -29.35 -40.61
CA GLU A 242 8.95 -30.77 -40.76
C GLU A 242 9.16 -31.60 -39.48
N ASN A 243 8.06 -31.87 -38.76
CA ASN A 243 7.61 -33.26 -38.61
C ASN A 243 6.15 -33.33 -38.17
N ALA A 244 5.40 -34.12 -38.94
CA ALA A 244 4.04 -34.55 -38.72
C ALA A 244 4.00 -35.73 -37.72
N ASN A 245 2.96 -35.80 -36.89
CA ASN A 245 2.00 -36.92 -36.84
C ASN A 245 0.91 -36.62 -35.80
N GLU A 246 -0.33 -36.51 -36.29
CA GLU A 246 -1.45 -37.44 -36.10
C GLU A 246 -2.24 -37.14 -34.82
N GLU A 247 -3.38 -36.45 -34.94
CA GLU A 247 -4.70 -37.04 -35.28
C GLU A 247 -5.17 -38.08 -34.25
N ASN A 248 -5.84 -37.61 -33.19
CA ASN A 248 -7.13 -38.12 -32.74
C ASN A 248 -7.51 -37.46 -31.41
N ARG A 249 -8.54 -36.60 -31.42
CA ARG A 249 -9.55 -36.41 -30.36
C ARG A 249 -10.44 -35.24 -30.74
N GLU A 250 -11.26 -35.48 -31.76
CA GLU A 250 -12.56 -34.83 -31.84
C GLU A 250 -13.54 -35.56 -30.90
N ASP A 251 -14.54 -34.81 -30.43
CA ASP A 251 -15.85 -35.28 -29.99
C ASP A 251 -15.99 -35.97 -28.63
N LEU A 252 -15.90 -35.20 -27.53
CA LEU A 252 -16.75 -35.41 -26.34
C LEU A 252 -16.82 -34.13 -25.51
N ASP A 253 -17.67 -33.16 -25.89
CA ASP A 253 -18.10 -32.07 -24.97
C ASP A 253 -19.45 -31.46 -25.39
N ALA A 254 -20.39 -32.34 -25.71
CA ALA A 254 -21.80 -31.99 -25.87
C ALA A 254 -22.65 -32.91 -24.98
N ARG A 255 -22.88 -32.47 -23.73
CA ARG A 255 -24.06 -32.74 -22.87
C ARG A 255 -23.72 -32.56 -21.40
N ALA A 256 -23.93 -31.34 -20.90
CA ALA A 256 -24.17 -31.09 -19.48
C ALA A 256 -25.01 -29.82 -19.35
N GLU A 257 -26.22 -29.87 -19.92
CA GLU A 257 -27.32 -28.99 -19.54
C GLU A 257 -28.46 -29.90 -19.05
N ASP A 258 -29.14 -29.43 -18.00
CA ASP A 258 -30.35 -29.98 -17.37
C ASP A 258 -30.16 -31.05 -16.28
N ASP A 259 -29.73 -30.61 -15.09
CA ASP A 259 -30.17 -31.22 -13.83
C ASP A 259 -30.39 -30.11 -12.78
N GLU A 260 -31.47 -29.35 -12.94
CA GLU A 260 -32.01 -28.53 -11.87
C GLU A 260 -32.72 -29.44 -10.85
N GLY A 261 -31.94 -30.01 -9.94
CA GLY A 261 -32.46 -30.62 -8.73
C GLY A 261 -33.06 -29.56 -7.81
N GLU A 262 -34.38 -29.46 -7.79
CA GLU A 262 -35.16 -28.81 -6.73
C GLU A 262 -34.77 -29.41 -5.37
N LEU A 263 -33.92 -28.72 -4.61
CA LEU A 263 -33.71 -29.01 -3.20
C LEU A 263 -34.91 -28.46 -2.42
N GLY A 264 -35.94 -29.29 -2.27
CA GLY A 264 -37.01 -29.09 -1.32
C GLY A 264 -36.46 -29.01 0.11
N PHE A 265 -36.36 -27.80 0.64
CA PHE A 265 -36.16 -27.57 2.07
C PHE A 265 -37.47 -27.93 2.77
N ASN A 266 -37.50 -29.10 3.42
CA ASN A 266 -38.57 -29.48 4.33
C ASN A 266 -38.38 -28.72 5.66
N ASP A 267 -39.09 -27.60 5.80
CA ASP A 267 -39.27 -26.89 7.07
C ASP A 267 -40.34 -27.58 7.92
N GLU A 268 -40.10 -28.81 8.40
CA GLU A 268 -40.92 -29.39 9.48
C GLU A 268 -40.08 -30.34 10.35
N GLU A 269 -39.44 -29.81 11.38
CA GLU A 269 -39.36 -30.55 12.65
C GLU A 269 -39.43 -29.59 13.84
N SER A 270 -40.68 -29.21 14.12
CA SER A 270 -41.15 -28.73 15.40
C SER A 270 -41.15 -29.90 16.40
N ILE A 271 -40.15 -29.94 17.28
CA ILE A 271 -40.21 -30.65 18.57
C ILE A 271 -39.70 -29.62 19.59
N GLY A 272 -40.55 -28.96 20.36
CA GLY A 272 -41.48 -29.58 21.30
C GLY A 272 -40.89 -29.38 22.68
N GLY A 273 -41.36 -28.34 23.37
CA GLY A 273 -40.86 -27.94 24.67
C GLY A 273 -40.93 -29.06 25.72
N ARG A 274 -39.94 -29.08 26.60
CA ARG A 274 -40.07 -29.65 27.93
C ARG A 274 -39.58 -28.64 28.95
N ASP A 275 -40.55 -27.89 29.46
CA ASP A 275 -40.53 -27.41 30.83
C ASP A 275 -40.46 -28.61 31.78
N GLY A 276 -39.84 -28.40 32.94
CA GLY A 276 -39.91 -29.31 34.07
C GLY A 276 -38.55 -29.53 34.74
N ASP A 277 -38.17 -28.57 35.58
CA ASP A 277 -37.86 -28.77 37.01
C ASP A 277 -37.38 -30.18 37.39
N ASP A 278 -36.20 -30.32 37.99
CA ASP A 278 -36.12 -30.43 39.46
C ASP A 278 -34.74 -30.82 40.01
N TYR A 279 -34.48 -30.29 41.21
CA TYR A 279 -33.73 -30.88 42.32
C TYR A 279 -32.22 -31.23 42.20
N MET A 280 -31.41 -30.36 42.84
CA MET A 280 -30.65 -30.65 44.09
C MET A 280 -29.20 -30.14 44.09
N LEU A 281 -29.02 -29.20 45.02
CA LEU A 281 -27.82 -28.95 45.81
C LEU A 281 -27.04 -30.23 46.15
N ASP A 282 -25.71 -30.18 46.06
CA ASP A 282 -24.85 -30.50 47.20
C ASP A 282 -23.36 -30.19 46.91
N VAL A 283 -22.80 -29.40 47.85
CA VAL A 283 -21.40 -29.26 48.30
C VAL A 283 -20.32 -28.77 47.33
#